data_AF-D8JSD4-F1
#
_entry.id   AF-D8JSD4-F1
#
_cell.length_a   1.000
_cell.length_b   1.000
_cell.length_c   1.000
_cell.angle_alpha   90.00
_cell.angle_beta   90.00
_cell.angle_gamma   90.00
#
_symmetry.space_group_name_H-M   'P 1'
#
loop_
_entity.id
_entity.type
_entity.pdbx_description
1 polymer ?
#
loop_
_entity_poly.entity_id
_entity_poly.type
_entity_poly.pdbx_seq_one_letter_code
_entity_poly.pdbx_strand_id
1 'polypeptide(L)'
;MTRTVKSPRRSDLSLRLHRVLSSAELDCECRTKLDQALDRFSVLEARRQLRSALKEARHRRDLIADQISYLADIDEITENETDISVFKELALLFDEIADQADKAADALRELETLSAQPLKRNSD
;
A
#
# COMPACT_ATOMS: atom_id res chain seq x y z
N MET A 1 -3.84 -15.34 17.69
CA MET A 1 -2.50 -15.04 17.13
C MET A 1 -2.45 -15.50 15.68
N THR A 2 -2.97 -14.68 14.75
CA THR A 2 -2.93 -14.96 13.31
C THR A 2 -1.73 -14.24 12.72
N ARG A 3 -0.74 -15.02 12.29
CA ARG A 3 0.48 -14.56 11.63
C ARG A 3 0.09 -14.01 10.26
N THR A 4 0.02 -12.70 10.12
CA THR A 4 -0.16 -12.03 8.81
C THR A 4 1.04 -12.40 7.94
N VAL A 5 0.79 -13.26 6.96
CA VAL A 5 1.76 -13.56 5.89
C VAL A 5 1.92 -12.28 5.09
N LYS A 6 3.01 -11.56 5.35
CA LYS A 6 3.38 -10.34 4.62
C LYS A 6 3.68 -10.74 3.17
N SER A 7 2.72 -10.47 2.28
CA SER A 7 2.84 -10.70 0.84
C SER A 7 4.15 -10.07 0.32
N PRO A 8 4.89 -10.74 -0.58
CA PRO A 8 6.17 -10.23 -1.07
C PRO A 8 5.98 -8.86 -1.72
N ARG A 9 6.80 -7.88 -1.30
CA ARG A 9 6.66 -6.46 -1.66
C ARG A 9 6.70 -6.26 -3.18
N ARG A 10 5.77 -5.44 -3.70
CA ARG A 10 5.63 -5.10 -5.13
C ARG A 10 6.83 -4.34 -5.74
N SER A 11 7.76 -3.86 -4.91
CA SER A 11 8.96 -3.10 -5.31
C SER A 11 9.99 -3.88 -6.13
N ASP A 12 9.86 -5.20 -6.21
CA ASP A 12 10.88 -6.08 -6.77
C ASP A 12 10.56 -6.53 -8.21
N LEU A 13 9.48 -6.05 -8.85
CA LEU A 13 9.06 -6.61 -10.15
C LEU A 13 10.08 -6.37 -11.26
N SER A 14 10.57 -5.14 -11.42
CA SER A 14 11.55 -4.80 -12.47
C SER A 14 12.89 -5.47 -12.23
N LEU A 15 13.35 -5.56 -10.97
CA LEU A 15 14.58 -6.26 -10.59
C LEU A 15 14.47 -7.78 -10.79
N ARG A 16 13.31 -8.36 -10.47
CA ARG A 16 13.04 -9.78 -10.77
C ARG A 16 12.99 -10.03 -12.27
N LEU A 17 12.36 -9.13 -13.04
CA LEU A 17 12.35 -9.22 -14.50
C LEU A 17 13.77 -9.15 -15.05
N HIS A 18 14.58 -8.20 -14.55
CA HIS A 18 15.99 -8.06 -14.92
C HIS A 18 16.78 -9.33 -14.62
N ARG A 19 16.61 -9.93 -13.44
CA ARG A 19 17.26 -11.19 -13.06
C ARG A 19 16.87 -12.35 -13.98
N VAL A 20 15.59 -12.48 -14.31
CA VAL A 20 15.07 -13.55 -15.18
C VAL A 20 15.54 -13.36 -16.63
N LEU A 21 15.59 -12.13 -17.13
CA LEU A 21 15.99 -11.87 -18.51
C LEU A 21 17.52 -11.83 -18.67
N SER A 22 18.26 -11.54 -17.61
CA SER A 22 19.73 -11.58 -17.60
C SER A 22 20.31 -12.98 -17.78
N SER A 23 19.52 -14.03 -17.52
CA SER A 23 19.91 -15.42 -17.80
C SER A 23 19.67 -15.85 -19.25
N ALA A 24 19.08 -14.98 -20.08
CA ALA A 24 19.00 -15.24 -21.52
C ALA A 24 20.35 -14.93 -22.19
N GLU A 25 20.79 -15.80 -23.09
CA GLU A 25 21.96 -15.54 -23.94
C GLU A 25 21.60 -14.51 -25.00
N LEU A 26 21.83 -13.24 -24.67
CA LEU A 26 21.65 -12.10 -25.56
C LEU A 26 23.01 -11.59 -26.02
N ASP A 27 23.10 -11.20 -27.30
CA ASP A 27 24.24 -10.42 -27.77
C ASP A 27 24.31 -9.05 -27.04
N CYS A 28 25.47 -8.40 -27.10
CA CYS A 28 25.72 -7.15 -26.37
C CYS A 28 24.76 -6.02 -26.75
N GLU A 29 24.30 -5.98 -28.01
CA GLU A 29 23.39 -4.93 -28.50
C GLU A 29 21.98 -5.17 -27.96
N CYS A 30 21.48 -6.40 -28.04
CA CYS A 30 20.21 -6.82 -27.47
C CYS A 30 20.19 -6.64 -25.96
N ARG A 31 21.29 -6.93 -25.27
CA ARG A 31 21.43 -6.70 -23.83
C ARG A 31 21.32 -5.21 -23.47
N THR A 32 22.00 -4.35 -24.22
CA THR A 32 21.92 -2.88 -24.03
C THR A 32 20.50 -2.37 -24.26
N LYS A 33 19.81 -2.85 -25.31
CA LYS A 33 18.41 -2.47 -25.58
C LYS A 33 17.46 -2.96 -24.49
N LEU A 34 17.68 -4.16 -23.98
CA LEU A 34 16.91 -4.73 -22.88
C LEU A 34 17.07 -3.91 -21.59
N ASP A 35 18.30 -3.59 -21.19
CA ASP A 35 18.57 -2.80 -19.99
C ASP A 35 17.88 -1.42 -20.08
N GLN A 36 17.99 -0.73 -21.22
CA GLN A 36 17.28 0.54 -21.45
C GLN A 36 15.75 0.41 -21.38
N ALA A 37 15.19 -0.70 -21.88
CA ALA A 37 13.76 -0.94 -21.79
C ALA A 37 13.32 -1.19 -20.33
N LEU A 38 14.11 -1.94 -19.57
CA LEU A 38 13.87 -2.22 -18.15
C LEU A 38 14.01 -0.97 -17.28
N ASP A 39 14.95 -0.08 -17.59
CA ASP A 39 15.09 1.21 -16.92
C ASP A 39 13.83 2.07 -17.15
N ARG A 40 13.36 2.19 -18.39
CA ARG A 40 12.11 2.91 -18.71
C ARG A 40 10.90 2.29 -18.01
N PHE A 41 10.84 0.96 -17.98
CA PHE A 41 9.78 0.21 -17.29
C PHE A 41 9.79 0.50 -15.79
N SER A 42 10.97 0.53 -15.15
CA SER A 42 11.09 0.84 -13.71
C SER A 42 10.51 2.20 -13.35
N VAL A 43 10.75 3.23 -14.18
CA VAL A 43 10.19 4.57 -13.99
C VAL A 43 8.67 4.58 -14.13
N LEU A 44 8.14 3.85 -15.12
CA LEU A 44 6.69 3.75 -15.33
C LEU A 44 6.00 3.01 -14.18
N GLU A 45 6.61 1.93 -13.68
CA GLU A 45 6.10 1.17 -12.55
C GLU A 45 6.13 1.97 -11.26
N ALA A 46 7.21 2.71 -10.97
CA ALA A 46 7.28 3.60 -9.82
C ALA A 46 6.15 4.65 -9.85
N ARG A 47 5.90 5.26 -11.02
CA ARG A 47 4.77 6.19 -11.19
C ARG A 47 3.42 5.51 -11.01
N ARG A 48 3.25 4.29 -11.52
CA ARG A 48 2.02 3.50 -11.36
C ARG A 48 1.75 3.20 -9.89
N GLN A 49 2.77 2.78 -9.15
CA GLN A 49 2.69 2.49 -7.71
C GLN A 49 2.33 3.75 -6.91
N LEU A 50 2.99 4.88 -7.18
CA LEU A 50 2.66 6.17 -6.55
C LEU A 50 1.19 6.54 -6.76
N ARG A 51 0.70 6.47 -8.01
CA ARG A 51 -0.72 6.75 -8.29
C ARG A 51 -1.66 5.79 -7.56
N SER A 52 -1.31 4.50 -7.50
CA SER A 52 -2.12 3.49 -6.83
C SER A 52 -2.21 3.74 -5.33
N ALA A 53 -1.09 4.00 -4.66
CA ALA A 53 -1.05 4.26 -3.23
C ALA A 53 -1.81 5.54 -2.86
N LEU A 54 -1.64 6.62 -3.64
CA LEU A 54 -2.40 7.86 -3.42
C LEU A 54 -3.91 7.66 -3.64
N LYS A 55 -4.29 6.86 -4.63
CA LYS A 55 -5.71 6.52 -4.85
C LYS A 55 -6.27 5.74 -3.67
N GLU A 56 -5.54 4.75 -3.17
CA GLU A 56 -5.94 3.95 -2.02
C GLU A 56 -6.08 4.81 -0.76
N ALA A 57 -5.08 5.63 -0.44
CA ALA A 57 -5.12 6.50 0.74
C ALA A 57 -6.29 7.49 0.69
N ARG A 58 -6.59 8.07 -0.49
CA ARG A 58 -7.76 8.93 -0.68
C ARG A 58 -9.07 8.18 -0.49
N HIS A 59 -9.18 6.98 -1.06
CA HIS A 59 -10.36 6.15 -0.89
C HIS A 59 -10.61 5.80 0.57
N ARG A 60 -9.57 5.39 1.32
CA ARG A 60 -9.67 5.10 2.75
C ARG A 60 -10.04 6.34 3.57
N ARG A 61 -9.48 7.51 3.25
CA ARG A 61 -9.89 8.79 3.85
C ARG A 61 -11.38 9.05 3.66
N ASP A 62 -11.91 8.81 2.46
CA ASP A 62 -13.33 9.02 2.18
C ASP A 62 -14.20 8.06 3.01
N LEU A 63 -13.81 6.79 3.13
CA LEU A 63 -14.49 5.82 4.00
C LEU A 63 -14.46 6.24 5.48
N ILE A 64 -13.32 6.74 5.97
CA ILE A 64 -13.21 7.26 7.35
C ILE A 64 -14.16 8.43 7.56
N ALA A 65 -14.25 9.36 6.61
CA ALA A 65 -15.16 10.50 6.72
C ALA A 65 -16.62 10.06 6.79
N ASP A 66 -17.01 9.07 5.98
CA ASP A 66 -18.35 8.48 6.04
C ASP A 66 -18.59 7.79 7.40
N GLN A 67 -17.62 7.03 7.91
CA GLN A 67 -17.74 6.35 9.21
C GLN A 67 -17.80 7.32 10.40
N ILE A 68 -17.05 8.42 10.36
CA ILE A 68 -17.12 9.49 11.36
C ILE A 68 -18.53 10.10 11.40
N SER A 69 -19.24 10.17 10.27
CA SER A 69 -20.61 10.68 10.26
C SER A 69 -21.58 9.79 11.06
N TYR A 70 -21.42 8.47 11.03
CA TYR A 70 -22.19 7.54 11.86
C TYR A 70 -21.78 7.59 13.34
N LEU A 71 -20.53 7.96 13.65
CA LEU A 71 -20.11 8.17 15.03
C LEU A 71 -20.74 9.39 15.69
N ALA A 72 -21.34 10.32 14.93
CA ALA A 72 -22.05 11.47 15.51
C ALA A 72 -23.21 11.03 16.44
N ASP A 73 -23.75 9.83 16.23
CA ASP A 73 -24.78 9.23 17.08
C ASP A 73 -24.31 9.08 18.55
N ILE A 74 -23.00 9.07 18.81
CA ILE A 74 -22.46 9.05 20.17
C ILE A 74 -22.88 10.28 21.01
N ASP A 75 -23.13 11.41 20.36
CA ASP A 75 -23.56 12.65 21.02
C ASP A 75 -25.02 12.55 21.52
N GLU A 76 -25.80 11.61 20.98
CA GLU A 76 -27.17 11.34 21.39
C GLU A 76 -27.26 10.35 22.56
N ILE A 77 -26.17 9.61 22.83
CA ILE A 77 -26.11 8.63 23.92
C ILE A 77 -25.89 9.34 25.25
N THR A 78 -26.77 9.05 26.21
CA THR A 78 -26.68 9.57 27.57
C THR A 78 -26.44 8.46 28.58
N GLU A 79 -26.16 8.83 29.82
CA GLU A 79 -26.05 7.90 30.96
C GLU A 79 -27.31 7.07 31.22
N ASN A 80 -28.45 7.45 30.62
CA ASN A 80 -29.72 6.76 30.75
C ASN A 80 -29.98 5.74 29.62
N GLU A 81 -29.01 5.52 28.72
CA GLU A 81 -29.16 4.52 27.66
C GLU A 81 -29.38 3.13 28.26
N THR A 82 -30.45 2.47 27.83
CA THR A 82 -30.86 1.15 28.32
C THR A 82 -30.40 0.02 27.41
N ASP A 83 -30.16 0.33 26.13
CA ASP A 83 -29.62 -0.61 25.17
C ASP A 83 -28.09 -0.60 25.18
N ILE A 84 -27.53 -1.56 25.93
CA ILE A 84 -26.08 -1.73 26.06
C ILE A 84 -25.43 -2.14 24.71
N SER A 85 -26.19 -2.66 23.75
CA SER A 85 -25.64 -3.10 22.47
C SER A 85 -25.08 -1.93 21.63
N VAL A 86 -25.63 -0.73 21.79
CA VAL A 86 -25.17 0.49 21.11
C VAL A 86 -23.70 0.79 21.40
N PHE A 87 -23.24 0.59 22.65
CA PHE A 87 -21.83 0.79 23.01
C PHE A 87 -20.89 -0.19 22.28
N LYS A 88 -21.36 -1.41 22.03
CA LYS A 88 -20.60 -2.41 21.27
C LYS A 88 -20.54 -2.02 19.80
N GLU A 89 -21.62 -1.50 19.23
CA GLU A 89 -21.67 -1.04 17.84
C GLU A 89 -20.74 0.16 17.62
N LEU A 90 -20.74 1.13 18.55
CA LEU A 90 -19.79 2.25 18.52
C LEU A 90 -18.34 1.79 18.61
N ALA A 91 -18.04 0.85 19.50
CA ALA A 91 -16.69 0.28 19.59
C ALA A 91 -16.24 -0.35 18.27
N LEU A 92 -17.14 -1.08 17.58
CA LEU A 92 -16.86 -1.64 16.26
C LEU A 92 -16.61 -0.55 15.20
N LEU A 93 -17.37 0.55 15.21
CA LEU A 93 -17.13 1.68 14.30
C LEU A 93 -15.74 2.29 14.50
N PHE A 94 -15.28 2.45 15.76
CA PHE A 94 -13.92 2.90 16.04
C PHE A 94 -12.86 1.92 15.53
N ASP A 95 -13.05 0.62 15.75
CA ASP A 95 -12.16 -0.42 15.26
C ASP A 95 -12.06 -0.42 13.72
N GLU A 96 -13.18 -0.21 13.03
CA GLU A 96 -13.22 -0.13 11.58
C GLU A 96 -12.49 1.11 11.05
N ILE A 97 -12.67 2.27 11.70
CA ILE A 97 -11.94 3.50 11.36
C ILE A 97 -10.44 3.30 11.54
N ALA A 98 -10.02 2.65 12.64
CA ALA A 98 -8.62 2.33 12.89
C ALA A 98 -8.05 1.42 11.78
N ASP A 99 -8.78 0.38 11.37
CA ASP A 99 -8.39 -0.50 10.27
C ASP A 99 -8.29 0.26 8.93
N GLN A 100 -9.21 1.19 8.63
CA GLN A 100 -9.10 2.04 7.44
C GLN A 100 -7.86 2.95 7.49
N ALA A 101 -7.58 3.54 8.65
CA ALA A 101 -6.44 4.41 8.87
C ALA A 101 -5.12 3.64 8.72
N ASP A 102 -5.03 2.43 9.27
CA ASP A 102 -3.88 1.54 9.12
C ASP A 102 -3.64 1.18 7.65
N LYS A 103 -4.69 0.81 6.91
CA LYS A 103 -4.60 0.52 5.47
C LYS A 103 -4.13 1.73 4.66
N ALA A 104 -4.63 2.93 4.98
CA ALA A 104 -4.18 4.17 4.33
C ALA A 104 -2.70 4.44 4.61
N ALA A 105 -2.29 4.31 5.87
CA ALA A 105 -0.91 4.53 6.30
C ALA A 105 0.03 3.51 5.66
N ASP A 106 -0.35 2.23 5.60
CA ASP A 106 0.44 1.18 4.99
C ASP A 106 0.62 1.41 3.47
N ALA A 107 -0.44 1.80 2.76
CA ALA A 107 -0.35 2.15 1.35
C ALA A 107 0.65 3.29 1.09
N LEU A 108 0.73 4.28 1.99
CA LEU A 108 1.68 5.38 1.89
C LEU A 108 3.10 4.98 2.30
N ARG A 109 3.26 4.18 3.37
CA ARG A 109 4.56 3.66 3.82
C ARG A 109 5.19 2.74 2.78
N GLU A 110 4.40 2.03 1.98
CA GLU A 110 4.92 1.27 0.84
C GLU A 110 5.73 2.17 -0.12
N LEU A 111 5.32 3.43 -0.33
CA LEU A 111 6.06 4.40 -1.15
C LEU A 111 7.39 4.83 -0.54
N GLU A 112 7.44 5.02 0.77
CA GLU A 112 8.70 5.33 1.47
C GLU A 112 9.70 4.19 1.26
N THR A 113 9.25 2.94 1.44
CA THR A 113 10.10 1.77 1.23
C THR A 113 10.55 1.59 -0.22
N LEU A 114 9.77 2.08 -1.19
CA LEU A 114 10.12 2.12 -2.61
C LEU A 114 11.17 3.18 -2.91
N SER A 115 11.07 4.37 -2.31
CA SER A 115 12.05 5.44 -2.48
C SER A 115 13.38 5.17 -1.77
N ALA A 116 13.36 4.40 -0.68
CA ALA A 116 14.52 4.07 0.14
C ALA A 116 15.34 2.86 -0.39
N GLN A 117 15.03 2.31 -1.57
CA GLN A 117 15.89 1.36 -2.26
C GLN A 117 16.79 2.09 -3.27
N PRO A 118 18.01 2.51 -2.88
CA PRO A 118 19.03 2.81 -3.85
C PRO A 118 19.46 1.49 -4.51
N LEU A 119 19.68 1.58 -5.82
CA LEU A 119 20.40 0.59 -6.63
C LEU A 119 21.66 0.15 -5.86
N LYS A 120 21.63 -1.02 -5.20
CA LYS A 120 22.84 -1.79 -4.96
C LYS A 120 23.31 -2.28 -6.33
N ARG A 121 23.89 -1.36 -7.10
CA ARG A 121 24.64 -1.64 -8.31
C ARG A 121 25.90 -2.33 -7.80
N ASN A 122 25.91 -3.66 -7.82
CA ASN A 122 27.14 -4.41 -7.62
C ASN A 122 28.11 -3.93 -8.70
N SER A 123 29.12 -3.16 -8.29
CA SER A 123 30.36 -3.05 -9.02
C SER A 123 31.20 -4.23 -8.58
N ASP A 124 31.34 -5.21 -9.46
CA ASP A 124 32.51 -6.07 -9.63
C ASP A 124 32.52 -6.55 -11.09
#